data_AF-A0A401MFS1-F1
#
_entry.id   AF-A0A401MFS1-F1
#
_cell.length_a   1.000
_cell.length_b   1.000
_cell.length_c   1.000
_cell.angle_alpha   90.00
_cell.angle_beta   90.00
_cell.angle_gamma   90.00
#
_symmetry.space_group_name_H-M   'P 1'
#
loop_
_entity.id
_entity.type
_entity.pdbx_description
1 polymer ?
#
loop_
_entity_poly.entity_id
_entity_poly.type
_entity_poly.pdbx_seq_one_letter_code
_entity_poly.pdbx_strand_id
1 'polypeptide(L)'
;MGVVWLAWDERLERRVAVKCARLDDDRAMRRLMGEARNAGRLHHPNIVGVFDFVDEGATCWIIMEYVPSRSLAQIVTERGSLTPEEAGSIGCQIAAALAKSHDEGVVHGDVTPENILVTEEGVARLTDFGISRALWSDVTQSATRSVRGKPRYLAPELAKGQPAGEKSDVFSLGASLFSAVEAQSPYGEAEHLMAYLARAVEGHIEPMRRAGPLEEPLTALLEAEPRRRPDAAGAQKLLTRAAPPPPHIQGQLRDSRMRDLSSRPLRLPRLVRRPQDSTPFMLQPSRPIRRRRHPWATMAVALVAAGAITAGLVLFSPWASKDEGGKGDKGGRTGATDAKLRTPSATAQAGAMGDERTADPCGLLDAASLSRFGGTALDPDYGEIDRCDVLVRNNSGDDNADVQVNLDSDRDDFDDIVSTRLVGGLTVVTLERDGRTCERAVLTTDGKQIRVIGKQLAELSPAPCPMADAATDHVVGVLAEGPVPRRSSSPAANSLALLDTCTLLDSTELKLLPGVKADNRDRGFGSWDCDWSSDDGNREVEIQFSRDNSLDADDGTPVNVAGTKSYFIADEAEADSCTVRTPHRTYTDSVGDRTTELFQLTVYGPQPTRQLCDSATEFAAVVVRNIAKRLPER
;
A
#
# COMPACT_ATOMS: atom_id res chain seq x y z
N MET A 1 3.92 -2.33 6.76
CA MET A 1 4.79 -2.05 7.93
C MET A 1 4.63 -0.58 8.24
N GLY A 2 4.10 -0.24 9.42
CA GLY A 2 3.78 1.16 9.74
C GLY A 2 4.99 2.11 9.68
N VAL A 3 4.74 3.31 9.16
CA VAL A 3 5.70 4.42 9.04
C VAL A 3 6.30 4.77 10.41
N VAL A 4 7.55 5.25 10.40
CA VAL A 4 8.20 5.86 11.56
C VAL A 4 8.35 7.37 11.31
N TRP A 5 7.71 8.18 12.14
CA TRP A 5 7.80 9.64 12.10
C TRP A 5 8.83 10.16 13.10
N LEU A 6 9.51 11.25 12.73
CA LEU A 6 10.19 12.13 13.70
C LEU A 6 9.14 13.08 14.30
N ALA A 7 8.97 13.03 15.62
CA ALA A 7 8.05 13.89 16.37
C ALA A 7 8.77 14.66 17.49
N TRP A 8 8.04 15.62 18.08
CA TRP A 8 8.46 16.38 19.25
C TRP A 8 7.61 16.00 20.47
N ASP A 9 8.27 15.54 21.52
CA ASP A 9 7.69 15.26 22.83
C ASP A 9 7.54 16.59 23.58
N GLU A 10 6.35 17.20 23.51
CA GLU A 10 6.05 18.50 24.16
C GLU A 10 6.19 18.48 25.68
N ARG A 11 6.21 17.30 26.32
CA ARG A 11 6.27 17.18 27.79
C ARG A 11 7.70 17.04 28.31
N LEU A 12 8.59 16.47 27.51
CA LEU A 12 9.99 16.27 27.84
C LEU A 12 10.94 17.07 26.93
N GLU A 13 10.39 17.99 26.13
CA GLU A 13 11.07 18.95 25.25
C GLU A 13 12.18 18.32 24.39
N ARG A 14 11.85 17.22 23.71
CA ARG A 14 12.83 16.40 22.98
C ARG A 14 12.29 15.81 21.68
N ARG A 15 13.21 15.49 20.76
CA ARG A 15 12.90 14.68 19.56
C ARG A 15 12.72 13.22 19.94
N VAL A 16 11.67 12.60 19.40
CA VAL A 16 11.36 11.16 19.55
C VAL A 16 11.03 10.59 18.17
N ALA A 17 11.28 9.29 17.99
CA ALA A 17 10.75 8.54 16.86
C ALA A 17 9.42 7.91 17.30
N VAL A 18 8.44 7.86 16.40
CA VAL A 18 7.10 7.37 16.67
C VAL A 18 6.72 6.38 15.58
N LYS A 19 6.38 5.15 15.94
CA LYS A 19 5.94 4.12 14.99
C LYS A 19 4.46 3.81 15.22
N CYS A 20 3.67 3.87 14.16
CA CYS A 20 2.27 3.42 14.19
C CYS A 20 2.20 1.91 13.93
N ALA A 21 1.26 1.25 14.61
CA ALA A 21 0.70 -0.01 14.14
C ALA A 21 -0.82 0.05 14.36
N ARG A 22 -1.61 -0.13 13.29
CA ARG A 22 -3.00 -0.54 13.43
C ARG A 22 -3.05 -2.02 13.76
N LEU A 23 -4.11 -2.40 14.46
CA LEU A 23 -4.28 -3.73 15.03
C LEU A 23 -5.77 -4.03 15.12
N ASP A 24 -6.23 -4.90 14.24
CA ASP A 24 -7.62 -5.36 14.16
C ASP A 24 -7.94 -6.41 15.24
N ASP A 25 -7.00 -6.62 16.18
CA ASP A 25 -7.02 -7.71 17.15
C ASP A 25 -6.48 -7.33 18.55
N ASP A 26 -7.32 -7.55 19.56
CA ASP A 26 -7.06 -7.65 20.99
C ASP A 26 -5.83 -8.48 21.39
N ARG A 27 -5.61 -9.60 20.68
CA ARG A 27 -4.49 -10.52 20.90
C ARG A 27 -3.20 -9.89 20.37
N ALA A 28 -3.17 -9.41 19.13
CA ALA A 28 -2.06 -8.66 18.55
C ALA A 28 -1.73 -7.40 19.36
N MET A 29 -2.74 -6.62 19.78
CA MET A 29 -2.65 -5.50 20.73
C MET A 29 -2.02 -5.92 22.07
N ARG A 30 -2.54 -6.96 22.74
CA ARG A 30 -1.99 -7.44 24.02
C ARG A 30 -0.58 -8.02 23.86
N ARG A 31 -0.26 -8.65 22.73
CA ARG A 31 1.09 -9.14 22.39
C ARG A 31 2.05 -7.98 22.12
N LEU A 32 1.66 -6.99 21.31
CA LEU A 32 2.46 -5.81 20.98
C LEU A 32 2.74 -4.98 22.23
N MET A 33 1.73 -4.74 23.05
CA MET A 33 1.89 -4.10 24.36
C MET A 33 2.77 -4.94 25.30
N GLY A 34 2.75 -6.27 25.17
CA GLY A 34 3.66 -7.18 25.88
C GLY A 34 5.12 -7.08 25.40
N GLU A 35 5.34 -6.92 24.10
CA GLU A 35 6.66 -6.88 23.48
C GLU A 35 7.29 -5.49 23.54
N ALA A 36 6.52 -4.40 23.36
CA ALA A 36 6.96 -3.04 23.68
C ALA A 36 7.36 -2.90 25.16
N ARG A 37 6.72 -3.63 26.09
CA ARG A 37 7.13 -3.71 27.51
C ARG A 37 8.40 -4.53 27.75
N ASN A 38 8.73 -5.46 26.85
CA ASN A 38 9.99 -6.21 26.92
C ASN A 38 11.13 -5.37 26.31
N ALA A 39 10.92 -4.78 25.13
CA ALA A 39 11.84 -3.83 24.51
C ALA A 39 12.13 -2.62 25.42
N GLY A 40 11.12 -2.05 26.09
CA GLY A 40 11.24 -0.97 27.07
C GLY A 40 11.96 -1.32 28.38
N ARG A 41 12.50 -2.53 28.51
CA ARG A 41 13.44 -2.92 29.58
C ARG A 41 14.90 -2.99 29.10
N LEU A 42 15.12 -3.12 27.79
CA LEU A 42 16.42 -3.32 27.20
C LEU A 42 17.22 -2.00 27.18
N HIS A 43 18.05 -1.82 28.21
CA HIS A 43 19.00 -0.70 28.29
C HIS A 43 20.39 -1.14 27.83
N HIS A 44 20.86 -0.54 26.73
CA HIS A 44 22.20 -0.76 26.16
C HIS A 44 22.53 0.34 25.13
N PRO A 45 23.79 0.79 24.98
CA PRO A 45 24.17 1.79 23.97
C PRO A 45 23.88 1.35 22.51
N ASN A 46 23.85 0.05 22.22
CA ASN A 46 23.61 -0.49 20.88
C ASN A 46 22.15 -0.97 20.66
N ILE A 47 21.23 -0.57 21.54
CA ILE A 47 19.78 -0.80 21.43
C ILE A 47 19.08 0.55 21.34
N VAL A 48 18.07 0.70 20.48
CA VAL A 48 17.21 1.89 20.46
C VAL A 48 16.20 1.79 21.61
N GLY A 49 16.19 2.78 22.51
CA GLY A 49 15.31 2.76 23.68
C GLY A 49 13.83 2.98 23.32
N VAL A 50 12.94 2.11 23.78
CA VAL A 50 11.49 2.39 23.78
C VAL A 50 11.16 3.22 25.02
N PHE A 51 10.47 4.35 24.83
CA PHE A 51 10.14 5.30 25.89
C PHE A 51 8.71 5.12 26.41
N ASP A 52 7.72 4.94 25.54
CA ASP A 52 6.32 4.79 25.93
C ASP A 52 5.50 4.02 24.86
N PHE A 53 4.29 3.62 25.23
CA PHE A 53 3.32 2.93 24.37
C PHE A 53 1.95 3.58 24.56
N VAL A 54 1.43 4.21 23.51
CA VAL A 54 0.11 4.85 23.51
C VAL A 54 -0.89 3.94 22.80
N ASP A 55 -2.00 3.68 23.48
CA ASP A 55 -3.14 2.88 23.03
C ASP A 55 -4.29 3.84 22.72
N GLU A 56 -4.70 3.89 21.45
CA GLU A 56 -5.86 4.67 20.95
C GLU A 56 -6.92 3.75 20.33
N GLY A 57 -7.03 2.51 20.82
CA GLY A 57 -8.00 1.52 20.35
C GLY A 57 -7.52 0.81 19.08
N ALA A 58 -8.06 1.17 17.92
CA ALA A 58 -7.69 0.59 16.62
C ALA A 58 -6.27 0.97 16.14
N THR A 59 -5.53 1.76 16.93
CA THR A 59 -4.18 2.23 16.58
C THR A 59 -3.29 2.31 17.82
N CYS A 60 -2.06 1.83 17.67
CA CYS A 60 -1.00 1.88 18.67
C CYS A 60 0.16 2.77 18.21
N TRP A 61 0.71 3.54 19.13
CA TRP A 61 1.92 4.33 18.89
C TRP A 61 3.05 3.90 19.83
N ILE A 62 4.14 3.41 19.24
CA ILE A 62 5.36 3.09 19.98
C ILE A 62 6.27 4.32 19.94
N ILE A 63 6.46 4.97 21.10
CA ILE A 63 7.33 6.13 21.25
C ILE A 63 8.73 5.62 21.59
N MET A 64 9.71 5.93 20.76
CA MET A 64 11.08 5.44 20.89
C MET A 64 12.13 6.54 20.69
N GLU A 65 13.39 6.21 20.98
CA GLU A 65 14.51 7.10 20.85
C GLU A 65 14.79 7.48 19.39
N TYR A 66 14.75 8.79 19.10
CA TYR A 66 15.20 9.28 17.81
C TYR A 66 16.73 9.23 17.73
N VAL A 67 17.26 8.39 16.86
CA VAL A 67 18.70 8.27 16.59
C VAL A 67 19.02 8.96 15.26
N PRO A 68 19.77 10.08 15.24
CA PRO A 68 20.27 10.68 14.00
C PRO A 68 21.21 9.70 13.29
N SER A 69 20.72 9.04 12.24
CA SER A 69 21.37 7.87 11.63
C SER A 69 20.80 7.58 10.24
N ARG A 70 21.48 6.69 9.52
CA ARG A 70 20.94 5.95 8.35
C ARG A 70 20.84 4.47 8.72
N SER A 71 19.96 3.71 8.07
CA SER A 71 20.00 2.25 8.17
C SER A 71 21.20 1.68 7.40
N LEU A 72 21.66 0.49 7.77
CA LEU A 72 22.70 -0.24 7.05
C LEU A 72 22.25 -0.51 5.60
N ALA A 73 20.96 -0.74 5.35
CA ALA A 73 20.40 -0.82 4.01
C ALA A 73 20.61 0.47 3.21
N GLN A 74 20.24 1.64 3.75
CA GLN A 74 20.45 2.94 3.11
C GLN A 74 21.94 3.17 2.82
N ILE A 75 22.81 2.87 3.79
CA ILE A 75 24.27 3.02 3.65
C ILE A 75 24.82 2.15 2.51
N VAL A 76 24.36 0.91 2.36
CA VAL A 76 24.79 0.00 1.29
C VAL A 76 24.21 0.43 -0.08
N THR A 77 22.99 0.95 -0.12
CA THR A 77 22.40 1.53 -1.36
C THR A 77 23.12 2.81 -1.81
N GLU A 78 23.48 3.69 -0.87
CA GLU A 78 24.14 4.98 -1.16
C GLU A 78 25.63 4.84 -1.49
N ARG A 79 26.36 3.97 -0.79
CA ARG A 79 27.83 3.84 -0.88
C ARG A 79 28.29 2.58 -1.62
N GLY A 80 27.39 1.65 -1.91
CA GLY A 80 27.75 0.29 -2.27
C GLY A 80 28.22 -0.53 -1.07
N SER A 81 28.85 -1.67 -1.36
CA SER A 81 29.43 -2.58 -0.35
C SER A 81 30.39 -1.88 0.61
N LEU A 82 30.24 -2.15 1.91
CA LEU A 82 31.16 -1.73 2.97
C LEU A 82 32.46 -2.54 2.96
N THR A 83 33.50 -1.96 3.57
CA THR A 83 34.71 -2.72 3.92
C THR A 83 34.43 -3.75 5.03
N PRO A 84 35.19 -4.87 5.08
CA PRO A 84 35.12 -5.83 6.19
C PRO A 84 35.32 -5.19 7.57
N GLU A 85 36.17 -4.17 7.65
CA GLU A 85 36.46 -3.44 8.89
C GLU A 85 35.26 -2.61 9.37
N GLU A 86 34.57 -1.90 8.46
CA GLU A 86 33.31 -1.19 8.75
C GLU A 86 32.20 -2.17 9.14
N ALA A 87 31.98 -3.21 8.33
CA ALA A 87 30.94 -4.19 8.57
C ALA A 87 31.16 -4.95 9.89
N GLY A 88 32.40 -5.30 10.23
CA GLY A 88 32.74 -5.96 11.49
C GLY A 88 32.62 -5.05 12.72
N SER A 89 32.98 -3.77 12.57
CA SER A 89 32.75 -2.73 13.59
C SER A 89 31.25 -2.55 13.90
N ILE A 90 30.39 -2.58 12.88
CA ILE A 90 28.93 -2.61 13.03
C ILE A 90 28.48 -3.93 13.67
N GLY A 91 28.95 -5.05 13.13
CA GLY A 91 28.59 -6.40 13.58
C GLY A 91 28.88 -6.67 15.05
N CYS A 92 30.04 -6.25 15.57
CA CYS A 92 30.38 -6.45 16.98
C CYS A 92 29.50 -5.60 17.93
N GLN A 93 29.03 -4.44 17.48
CA GLN A 93 28.09 -3.59 18.22
C GLN A 93 26.70 -4.21 18.27
N ILE A 94 26.20 -4.71 17.14
CA ILE A 94 24.89 -5.38 17.07
C ILE A 94 24.90 -6.73 17.78
N ALA A 95 26.00 -7.50 17.71
CA ALA A 95 26.16 -8.72 18.51
C ALA A 95 26.15 -8.44 20.02
N ALA A 96 26.67 -7.29 20.46
CA ALA A 96 26.60 -6.85 21.86
C ALA A 96 25.16 -6.51 22.30
N ALA A 97 24.36 -5.92 21.40
CA ALA A 97 22.94 -5.65 21.61
C ALA A 97 22.14 -6.95 21.73
N LEU A 98 22.35 -7.89 20.81
CA LEU A 98 21.72 -9.21 20.83
C LEU A 98 22.07 -10.00 22.10
N ALA A 99 23.34 -10.05 22.51
CA ALA A 99 23.74 -10.72 23.74
C ALA A 99 23.00 -10.15 24.98
N LYS A 100 22.91 -8.83 25.08
CA LYS A 100 22.18 -8.15 26.17
C LYS A 100 20.66 -8.42 26.12
N SER A 101 20.10 -8.61 24.94
CA SER A 101 18.69 -8.97 24.73
C SER A 101 18.42 -10.43 25.12
N HIS A 102 19.30 -11.35 24.71
CA HIS A 102 19.23 -12.79 25.02
C HIS A 102 19.41 -13.05 26.51
N ASP A 103 20.31 -12.32 27.19
CA ASP A 103 20.47 -12.34 28.66
C ASP A 103 19.17 -11.96 29.42
N GLU A 104 18.27 -11.18 28.81
CA GLU A 104 16.94 -10.84 29.36
C GLU A 104 15.79 -11.70 28.80
N GLY A 105 16.11 -12.74 28.02
CA GLY A 105 15.13 -13.66 27.41
C GLY A 105 14.35 -13.07 26.22
N VAL A 106 14.84 -11.98 25.63
CA VAL A 106 14.22 -11.31 24.48
C VAL A 106 14.96 -11.66 23.19
N VAL A 107 14.31 -12.44 22.32
CA VAL A 107 14.75 -12.73 20.94
C VAL A 107 14.18 -11.65 20.02
N HIS A 108 14.98 -11.18 19.05
CA HIS A 108 14.57 -10.11 18.14
C HIS A 108 13.71 -10.61 16.98
N GLY A 109 14.10 -11.71 16.34
CA GLY A 109 13.37 -12.38 15.26
C GLY A 109 13.40 -11.69 13.88
N ASP A 110 14.05 -10.54 13.75
CA ASP A 110 14.03 -9.70 12.53
C ASP A 110 15.31 -8.83 12.41
N VAL A 111 16.48 -9.45 12.56
CA VAL A 111 17.77 -8.75 12.45
C VAL A 111 18.11 -8.55 10.98
N THR A 112 17.88 -7.33 10.48
CA THR A 112 18.00 -6.99 9.04
C THR A 112 18.76 -5.68 8.84
N PRO A 113 19.34 -5.40 7.65
CA PRO A 113 20.05 -4.14 7.38
C PRO A 113 19.18 -2.89 7.53
N GLU A 114 17.86 -2.98 7.40
CA GLU A 114 16.92 -1.88 7.64
C GLU A 114 16.79 -1.56 9.14
N ASN A 115 16.82 -2.59 10.00
CA ASN A 115 16.67 -2.45 11.45
C ASN A 115 17.99 -2.11 12.17
N ILE A 116 19.13 -2.21 11.48
CA ILE A 116 20.45 -1.78 11.97
C ILE A 116 20.66 -0.30 11.60
N LEU A 117 20.54 0.59 12.58
CA LEU A 117 20.80 2.02 12.43
C LEU A 117 22.27 2.34 12.72
N VAL A 118 22.88 3.24 11.95
CA VAL A 118 24.28 3.66 12.13
C VAL A 118 24.39 5.19 12.08
N THR A 119 24.99 5.79 13.11
CA THR A 119 25.23 7.25 13.19
C THR A 119 26.40 7.68 12.30
N GLU A 120 26.56 8.98 12.07
CA GLU A 120 27.65 9.53 11.26
C GLU A 120 29.04 9.20 11.84
N GLU A 121 29.16 9.08 13.17
CA GLU A 121 30.39 8.69 13.86
C GLU A 121 30.73 7.20 13.71
N GLY A 122 29.76 6.36 13.33
CA GLY A 122 29.88 4.90 13.21
C GLY A 122 29.32 4.09 14.40
N VAL A 123 28.49 4.70 15.26
CA VAL A 123 27.80 3.97 16.34
C VAL A 123 26.61 3.21 15.77
N ALA A 124 26.59 1.90 15.93
CA ALA A 124 25.52 1.04 15.41
C ALA A 124 24.51 0.68 16.52
N ARG A 125 23.21 0.76 16.23
CA ARG A 125 22.11 0.47 17.16
C ARG A 125 21.01 -0.34 16.46
N LEU A 126 20.49 -1.36 17.14
CA LEU A 126 19.40 -2.20 16.64
C LEU A 126 18.05 -1.67 17.14
N THR A 127 17.07 -1.55 16.24
CA THR A 127 15.70 -1.04 16.50
C THR A 127 14.64 -2.13 16.32
N ASP A 128 13.39 -1.87 16.67
CA ASP A 128 12.24 -2.79 16.51
C ASP A 128 12.35 -4.14 17.27
N PHE A 129 13.12 -4.15 18.36
CA PHE A 129 13.38 -5.32 19.22
C PHE A 129 12.14 -6.13 19.57
N GLY A 130 11.98 -7.28 18.90
CA GLY A 130 10.87 -8.19 19.13
C GLY A 130 9.48 -7.62 18.84
N ILE A 131 9.38 -6.41 18.27
CA ILE A 131 8.12 -5.78 17.83
C ILE A 131 7.65 -6.41 16.52
N SER A 132 8.59 -6.80 15.65
CA SER A 132 8.38 -7.66 14.48
C SER A 132 7.99 -9.11 14.82
N ARG A 133 7.38 -9.37 15.99
CA ARG A 133 6.82 -10.68 16.33
C ARG A 133 5.32 -10.61 16.66
N ALA A 134 4.86 -9.69 17.50
CA ALA A 134 3.44 -9.50 17.79
C ALA A 134 2.63 -9.21 16.53
N LEU A 135 3.07 -8.23 15.74
CA LEU A 135 2.46 -7.81 14.46
C LEU A 135 2.38 -8.94 13.42
N TRP A 136 3.12 -10.05 13.63
CA TRP A 136 3.28 -11.16 12.68
C TRP A 136 2.88 -12.52 13.30
N SER A 137 2.38 -12.50 14.54
CA SER A 137 2.12 -13.71 15.32
C SER A 137 0.79 -14.38 15.00
N ASP A 138 -0.06 -13.73 14.21
CA ASP A 138 -1.39 -14.24 13.85
C ASP A 138 -1.34 -15.13 12.60
N VAL A 139 -0.35 -14.92 11.73
CA VAL A 139 0.06 -15.85 10.66
C VAL A 139 0.72 -17.14 11.21
N THR A 140 0.47 -17.53 12.47
CA THR A 140 1.09 -18.71 13.13
C THR A 140 0.16 -19.89 13.38
N GLN A 141 -1.17 -19.76 13.17
CA GLN A 141 -2.13 -20.85 13.43
C GLN A 141 -2.94 -21.34 12.22
N SER A 142 -2.98 -20.60 11.10
CA SER A 142 -3.45 -21.20 9.84
C SER A 142 -2.44 -22.23 9.32
N ALA A 143 -2.93 -23.27 8.65
CA ALA A 143 -2.15 -24.48 8.34
C ALA A 143 -1.05 -24.27 7.27
N THR A 144 -1.13 -23.18 6.51
CA THR A 144 -0.14 -22.80 5.51
C THR A 144 1.13 -22.30 6.20
N ARG A 145 2.26 -23.03 6.05
CA ARG A 145 3.58 -22.60 6.54
C ARG A 145 4.16 -21.47 5.68
N SER A 146 3.50 -20.32 5.69
CA SER A 146 4.11 -19.07 5.22
C SER A 146 5.36 -18.80 6.06
N VAL A 147 6.50 -18.66 5.40
CA VAL A 147 7.78 -18.43 6.06
C VAL A 147 7.89 -16.93 6.37
N ARG A 148 8.18 -16.60 7.63
CA ARG A 148 8.10 -15.24 8.18
C ARG A 148 9.48 -14.60 8.29
N GLY A 149 9.54 -13.27 8.15
CA GLY A 149 10.76 -12.48 8.11
C GLY A 149 11.33 -12.33 6.69
N LYS A 150 12.20 -11.34 6.47
CA LYS A 150 12.75 -11.02 5.13
C LYS A 150 13.62 -12.18 4.60
N PRO A 151 13.20 -12.93 3.56
CA PRO A 151 13.84 -14.20 3.17
C PRO A 151 15.32 -14.10 2.79
N ARG A 152 15.76 -12.92 2.31
CA ARG A 152 17.16 -12.64 1.97
C ARG A 152 18.13 -12.72 3.16
N TYR A 153 17.62 -12.68 4.40
CA TYR A 153 18.40 -12.70 5.64
C TYR A 153 18.00 -13.81 6.63
N LEU A 154 17.12 -14.72 6.20
CA LEU A 154 16.40 -15.61 7.11
C LEU A 154 17.19 -16.88 7.45
N ALA A 155 17.16 -17.31 8.71
CA ALA A 155 17.83 -18.52 9.15
C ALA A 155 17.19 -19.82 8.61
N PRO A 156 17.97 -20.86 8.24
CA PRO A 156 17.47 -22.13 7.68
C PRO A 156 16.41 -22.86 8.51
N GLU A 157 16.43 -22.74 9.83
CA GLU A 157 15.41 -23.31 10.72
C GLU A 157 14.07 -22.56 10.64
N LEU A 158 14.11 -21.24 10.50
CA LEU A 158 12.92 -20.40 10.26
C LEU A 158 12.32 -20.71 8.89
N ALA A 159 13.17 -20.90 7.87
CA ALA A 159 12.75 -21.36 6.55
C ALA A 159 12.08 -22.75 6.57
N LYS A 160 12.42 -23.60 7.56
CA LYS A 160 11.78 -24.90 7.81
C LYS A 160 10.53 -24.82 8.69
N GLY A 161 10.11 -23.61 9.06
CA GLY A 161 8.93 -23.34 9.89
C GLY A 161 9.14 -23.60 11.39
N GLN A 162 10.38 -23.60 11.88
CA GLN A 162 10.68 -23.64 13.31
C GLN A 162 10.51 -22.23 13.94
N PRO A 163 10.29 -22.11 15.25
CA PRO A 163 10.18 -20.80 15.91
C PRO A 163 11.55 -20.09 16.00
N ALA A 164 11.53 -18.75 16.03
CA ALA A 164 12.72 -17.94 16.21
C ALA A 164 13.35 -18.15 17.59
N GLY A 165 14.68 -18.24 17.61
CA GLY A 165 15.48 -18.28 18.83
C GLY A 165 16.74 -17.41 18.74
N GLU A 166 17.50 -17.35 19.82
CA GLU A 166 18.76 -16.59 19.94
C GLU A 166 19.74 -16.89 18.79
N LYS A 167 19.81 -18.16 18.37
CA LYS A 167 20.65 -18.65 17.27
C LYS A 167 20.19 -18.19 15.89
N SER A 168 18.91 -17.84 15.74
CA SER A 168 18.34 -17.28 14.52
C SER A 168 18.76 -15.82 14.36
N ASP A 169 18.70 -15.02 15.43
CA ASP A 169 19.20 -13.63 15.45
C ASP A 169 20.70 -13.57 15.07
N VAL A 170 21.50 -14.50 15.58
CA VAL A 170 22.94 -14.63 15.27
C VAL A 170 23.17 -14.94 13.78
N PHE A 171 22.32 -15.77 13.16
CA PHE A 171 22.38 -16.04 11.72
C PHE A 171 21.98 -14.81 10.90
N SER A 172 20.86 -14.16 11.24
CA SER A 172 20.35 -13.01 10.48
C SER A 172 21.24 -11.77 10.62
N LEU A 173 21.97 -11.63 11.73
CA LEU A 173 23.12 -10.71 11.81
C LEU A 173 24.21 -11.10 10.80
N GLY A 174 24.62 -12.37 10.75
CA GLY A 174 25.59 -12.87 9.77
C GLY A 174 25.16 -12.60 8.32
N ALA A 175 23.88 -12.80 8.01
CA ALA A 175 23.31 -12.55 6.70
C ALA A 175 23.26 -11.06 6.34
N SER A 176 22.93 -10.20 7.31
CA SER A 176 22.97 -8.74 7.15
C SER A 176 24.38 -8.23 6.87
N LEU A 177 25.39 -8.77 7.57
CA LEU A 177 26.80 -8.41 7.41
C LEU A 177 27.40 -8.97 6.11
N PHE A 178 27.04 -10.21 5.73
CA PHE A 178 27.37 -10.77 4.42
C PHE A 178 26.86 -9.85 3.31
N SER A 179 25.59 -9.44 3.39
CA SER A 179 24.99 -8.57 2.37
C SER A 179 25.64 -7.19 2.31
N ALA A 180 26.02 -6.62 3.45
CA ALA A 180 26.73 -5.35 3.49
C ALA A 180 28.12 -5.38 2.82
N VAL A 181 28.82 -6.52 2.81
CA VAL A 181 30.16 -6.65 2.20
C VAL A 181 30.10 -7.22 0.78
N GLU A 182 29.26 -8.22 0.55
CA GLU A 182 29.14 -8.92 -0.75
C GLU A 182 28.09 -8.31 -1.68
N ALA A 183 27.29 -7.34 -1.23
CA ALA A 183 26.25 -6.62 -2.00
C ALA A 183 25.17 -7.53 -2.64
N GLN A 184 24.99 -8.73 -2.11
CA GLN A 184 23.95 -9.70 -2.47
C GLN A 184 23.51 -10.45 -1.20
N SER A 185 22.40 -11.19 -1.24
CA SER A 185 22.06 -12.10 -0.13
C SER A 185 23.13 -13.20 0.05
N PRO A 186 23.32 -13.77 1.26
CA PRO A 186 24.03 -15.05 1.41
C PRO A 186 23.42 -16.18 0.58
N TYR A 187 22.16 -16.05 0.15
CA TYR A 187 21.49 -16.98 -0.77
C TYR A 187 21.66 -16.58 -2.25
N GLY A 188 22.54 -15.63 -2.58
CA GLY A 188 22.70 -15.06 -3.92
C GLY A 188 21.47 -14.29 -4.38
N GLU A 189 21.47 -13.81 -5.62
CA GLU A 189 20.32 -13.09 -6.17
C GLU A 189 19.27 -14.04 -6.78
N ALA A 190 18.00 -13.68 -6.64
CA ALA A 190 16.86 -14.41 -7.21
C ALA A 190 15.69 -13.47 -7.50
N GLU A 191 14.97 -13.75 -8.58
CA GLU A 191 13.87 -12.91 -9.10
C GLU A 191 12.59 -12.97 -8.24
N HIS A 192 12.43 -14.00 -7.41
CA HIS A 192 11.19 -14.28 -6.66
C HIS A 192 11.46 -14.61 -5.19
N LEU A 193 10.58 -14.13 -4.31
CA LEU A 193 10.65 -14.30 -2.86
C LEU A 193 10.78 -15.78 -2.42
N MET A 194 10.07 -16.68 -3.10
CA MET A 194 10.06 -18.12 -2.82
C MET A 194 11.38 -18.82 -3.16
N ALA A 195 12.20 -18.27 -4.07
CA ALA A 195 13.50 -18.84 -4.41
C ALA A 195 14.53 -18.64 -3.29
N TYR A 196 14.48 -17.49 -2.59
CA TYR A 196 15.24 -17.28 -1.36
C TYR A 196 14.85 -18.29 -0.28
N LEU A 197 13.56 -18.59 -0.15
CA LEU A 197 13.06 -19.57 0.81
C LEU A 197 13.52 -20.99 0.50
N ALA A 198 13.52 -21.40 -0.78
CA ALA A 198 14.07 -22.68 -1.20
C ALA A 198 15.58 -22.80 -0.84
N ARG A 199 16.40 -21.81 -1.21
CA ARG A 199 17.84 -21.78 -0.90
C ARG A 199 18.11 -21.76 0.62
N ALA A 200 17.27 -21.07 1.40
CA ALA A 200 17.34 -21.07 2.87
C ALA A 200 16.97 -22.43 3.48
N VAL A 201 16.01 -23.17 2.91
CA VAL A 201 15.70 -24.55 3.32
C VAL A 201 16.85 -25.49 2.98
N GLU A 202 17.45 -25.36 1.79
CA GLU A 202 18.64 -26.11 1.39
C GLU A 202 19.85 -25.81 2.30
N GLY A 203 19.94 -24.57 2.80
CA GLY A 203 21.05 -24.11 3.64
C GLY A 203 22.34 -23.85 2.85
N HIS A 204 22.23 -23.67 1.54
CA HIS A 204 23.36 -23.27 0.69
C HIS A 204 23.68 -21.78 0.94
N ILE A 205 24.97 -21.45 1.02
CA ILE A 205 25.47 -20.09 1.18
C ILE A 205 26.47 -19.82 0.06
N GLU A 206 26.29 -18.71 -0.66
CA GLU A 206 27.19 -18.25 -1.72
C GLU A 206 28.61 -18.02 -1.16
N PRO A 207 29.67 -18.34 -1.92
CA PRO A 207 31.04 -18.14 -1.47
C PRO A 207 31.34 -16.65 -1.31
N MET A 208 31.89 -16.29 -0.15
CA MET A 208 32.43 -14.97 0.13
C MET A 208 33.60 -14.67 -0.81
N ARG A 209 33.70 -13.41 -1.27
CA ARG A 209 34.72 -12.93 -2.21
C ARG A 209 35.40 -11.66 -1.72
N ARG A 210 34.80 -10.97 -0.76
CA ARG A 210 35.19 -9.67 -0.21
C ARG A 210 35.21 -9.63 1.31
N ALA A 211 34.63 -10.62 2.00
CA ALA A 211 34.61 -10.74 3.47
C ALA A 211 35.99 -10.60 4.14
N GLY A 212 37.08 -11.08 3.53
CA GLY A 212 38.44 -10.90 4.06
C GLY A 212 38.59 -11.37 5.51
N PRO A 213 38.95 -10.51 6.49
CA PRO A 213 39.03 -10.91 7.89
C PRO A 213 37.71 -11.41 8.48
N LEU A 214 36.55 -11.04 7.90
CA LEU A 214 35.24 -11.51 8.34
C LEU A 214 34.87 -12.91 7.85
N GLU A 215 35.65 -13.56 6.98
CA GLU A 215 35.30 -14.86 6.38
C GLU A 215 35.08 -15.96 7.44
N GLU A 216 35.98 -16.08 8.42
CA GLU A 216 35.82 -17.01 9.56
C GLU A 216 34.59 -16.65 10.45
N PRO A 217 34.44 -15.41 10.96
CA PRO A 217 33.24 -15.00 11.70
C PRO A 217 31.93 -15.24 10.95
N LEU A 218 31.81 -14.81 9.69
CA LEU A 218 30.57 -14.94 8.92
C LEU A 218 30.25 -16.41 8.65
N THR A 219 31.26 -17.25 8.38
CA THR A 219 31.06 -18.70 8.25
C THR A 219 30.53 -19.32 9.54
N ALA A 220 31.02 -18.87 10.70
CA ALA A 220 30.52 -19.34 12.01
C ALA A 220 29.10 -18.84 12.33
N LEU A 221 28.73 -17.64 11.90
CA LEU A 221 27.38 -17.09 12.09
C LEU A 221 26.36 -17.72 11.12
N LEU A 222 26.76 -17.98 9.88
CA LEU A 222 25.94 -18.56 8.79
C LEU A 222 25.93 -20.10 8.76
N GLU A 223 26.54 -20.76 9.75
CA GLU A 223 26.48 -22.21 9.91
C GLU A 223 25.02 -22.71 9.95
N ALA A 224 24.68 -23.67 9.10
CA ALA A 224 23.28 -24.03 8.85
C ALA A 224 22.57 -24.62 10.08
N GLU A 225 23.28 -25.37 10.94
CA GLU A 225 22.72 -25.99 12.16
C GLU A 225 22.79 -25.02 13.36
N PRO A 226 21.65 -24.58 13.94
CA PRO A 226 21.62 -23.62 15.05
C PRO A 226 22.47 -24.01 16.27
N ARG A 227 22.64 -25.32 16.54
CA ARG A 227 23.47 -25.82 17.64
C ARG A 227 24.98 -25.63 17.42
N ARG A 228 25.41 -25.42 16.19
CA ARG A 228 26.83 -25.26 15.80
C ARG A 228 27.24 -23.79 15.69
N ARG A 229 26.29 -22.87 15.48
CA ARG A 229 26.49 -21.41 15.56
C ARG A 229 26.95 -20.99 16.97
N PRO A 230 27.75 -19.91 17.11
CA PRO A 230 28.05 -19.30 18.41
C PRO A 230 26.77 -18.74 19.07
N ASP A 231 26.83 -18.40 20.35
CA ASP A 231 25.86 -17.48 20.96
C ASP A 231 26.22 -16.02 20.58
N ALA A 232 25.35 -15.05 20.89
CA ALA A 232 25.60 -13.65 20.52
C ALA A 232 26.88 -13.07 21.18
N ALA A 233 27.23 -13.52 22.39
CA ALA A 233 28.48 -13.15 23.06
C ALA A 233 29.73 -13.77 22.40
N GLY A 234 29.60 -14.96 21.80
CA GLY A 234 30.60 -15.62 20.98
C GLY A 234 30.75 -14.94 19.61
N ALA A 235 29.64 -14.62 18.96
CA ALA A 235 29.60 -13.83 17.73
C ALA A 235 30.29 -12.47 17.92
N GLN A 236 30.01 -11.78 19.02
CA GLN A 236 30.70 -10.54 19.39
C GLN A 236 32.22 -10.74 19.48
N LYS A 237 32.69 -11.80 20.16
CA LYS A 237 34.13 -12.08 20.32
C LYS A 237 34.82 -12.42 19.00
N LEU A 238 34.16 -13.14 18.09
CA LEU A 238 34.68 -13.45 16.75
C LEU A 238 34.79 -12.18 15.91
N LEU A 239 33.70 -11.41 15.79
CA LEU A 239 33.67 -10.16 15.02
C LEU A 239 34.67 -9.13 15.56
N THR A 240 34.76 -8.96 16.89
CA THR A 240 35.73 -8.05 17.53
C THR A 240 37.19 -8.48 17.31
N ARG A 241 37.47 -9.79 17.15
CA ARG A 241 38.83 -10.28 16.86
C ARG A 241 39.23 -10.01 15.41
N ALA A 242 38.32 -10.24 14.47
CA ALA A 242 38.54 -10.05 13.04
C ALA A 242 38.62 -8.57 12.66
N ALA A 243 37.69 -7.77 13.16
CA ALA A 243 37.48 -6.38 12.80
C ALA A 243 37.09 -5.58 14.06
N PRO A 244 38.06 -5.26 14.93
CA PRO A 244 37.80 -4.50 16.16
C PRO A 244 37.26 -3.10 15.81
N PRO A 245 36.24 -2.60 16.53
CA PRO A 245 35.68 -1.29 16.26
C PRO A 245 36.72 -0.18 16.53
N PRO A 246 36.71 0.94 15.79
CA PRO A 246 37.70 2.00 15.93
C PRO A 246 37.86 2.56 17.36
N PRO A 247 39.02 3.13 17.73
CA PRO A 247 39.26 3.63 19.08
C PRO A 247 38.25 4.69 19.58
N HIS A 248 37.70 5.53 18.68
CA HIS A 248 36.68 6.51 19.06
C HIS A 248 35.35 5.85 19.41
N ILE A 249 34.92 4.83 18.65
CA ILE A 249 33.76 3.99 18.97
C ILE A 249 33.98 3.27 20.31
N GLN A 250 35.17 2.68 20.54
CA GLN A 250 35.48 2.04 21.82
C GLN A 250 35.41 3.00 23.01
N GLY A 251 35.76 4.28 22.82
CA GLY A 251 35.57 5.34 23.82
C GLY A 251 34.08 5.61 24.08
N GLN A 252 33.33 5.94 23.03
CA GLN A 252 31.89 6.24 23.14
C GLN A 252 31.08 5.10 23.77
N LEU A 253 31.37 3.84 23.44
CA LEU A 253 30.69 2.67 24.02
C LEU A 253 31.03 2.46 25.52
N ARG A 254 32.18 2.94 26.00
CA ARG A 254 32.54 2.93 27.43
C ARG A 254 31.82 4.05 28.17
N ASP A 255 31.87 5.26 27.63
CA ASP A 255 31.22 6.45 28.22
C ASP A 255 29.71 6.27 28.36
N SER A 256 29.05 5.73 27.34
CA SER A 256 27.59 5.47 27.38
C SER A 256 27.23 4.44 28.45
N ARG A 257 28.03 3.37 28.64
CA ARG A 257 27.84 2.40 29.73
C ARG A 257 27.99 3.03 31.12
N MET A 258 28.86 4.03 31.27
CA MET A 258 29.00 4.77 32.53
C MET A 258 27.79 5.68 32.82
N ARG A 259 27.15 6.23 31.79
CA ARG A 259 25.93 7.04 31.94
C ARG A 259 24.71 6.18 32.29
N ASP A 260 24.54 5.05 31.62
CA ASP A 260 23.42 4.11 31.81
C ASP A 260 23.30 3.63 33.28
N LEU A 261 24.44 3.35 33.91
CA LEU A 261 24.53 2.99 35.34
C LEU A 261 24.14 4.12 36.32
N SER A 262 24.05 5.37 35.86
CA SER A 262 23.63 6.53 36.68
C SER A 262 22.15 6.87 36.53
N SER A 263 21.53 6.52 35.40
CA SER A 263 20.13 6.80 35.07
C SER A 263 19.15 5.83 35.74
N ARG A 264 18.91 6.03 37.04
CA ARG A 264 17.72 5.44 37.69
C ARG A 264 16.43 5.96 37.02
N PRO A 265 15.47 5.09 36.66
CA PRO A 265 14.30 5.50 35.89
C PRO A 265 13.33 6.37 36.71
N LEU A 266 12.90 7.47 36.10
CA LEU A 266 11.76 8.26 36.56
C LEU A 266 10.48 7.42 36.46
N ARG A 267 9.91 7.04 37.61
CA ARG A 267 8.60 6.37 37.63
C ARG A 267 7.49 7.38 37.37
N LEU A 268 7.01 7.44 36.13
CA LEU A 268 5.75 8.11 35.80
C LEU A 268 4.58 7.44 36.56
N PRO A 269 3.67 8.22 37.21
CA PRO A 269 2.49 7.67 37.84
C PRO A 269 1.49 7.17 36.80
N ARG A 270 1.10 5.89 36.88
CA ARG A 270 0.05 5.34 36.00
C ARG A 270 -1.32 5.92 36.34
N LEU A 271 -1.82 6.83 35.51
CA LEU A 271 -3.26 7.09 35.42
C LEU A 271 -3.92 5.98 34.58
N VAL A 272 -4.28 4.88 35.24
CA VAL A 272 -5.02 3.78 34.61
C VAL A 272 -6.47 4.23 34.35
N ARG A 273 -6.75 4.69 33.14
CA ARG A 273 -8.11 4.75 32.61
C ARG A 273 -8.37 3.44 31.87
N ARG A 274 -9.38 2.67 32.31
CA ARG A 274 -9.83 1.45 31.61
C ARG A 274 -10.48 1.84 30.27
N PRO A 275 -10.06 1.26 29.14
CA PRO A 275 -10.99 0.88 28.07
C PRO A 275 -11.92 -0.23 28.58
N GLN A 276 -13.10 -0.35 27.98
CA GLN A 276 -13.91 -1.57 28.07
C GLN A 276 -13.72 -2.38 26.79
N ASP A 277 -13.67 -3.70 26.97
CA ASP A 277 -13.96 -4.79 26.03
C ASP A 277 -14.32 -4.39 24.58
N SER A 278 -13.50 -4.80 23.59
CA SER A 278 -13.86 -5.85 22.60
C SER A 278 -13.02 -5.80 21.31
N THR A 279 -12.74 -6.98 20.76
CA THR A 279 -12.10 -7.34 19.46
C THR A 279 -12.39 -8.87 19.23
N PRO A 280 -11.90 -9.59 18.18
CA PRO A 280 -11.04 -9.19 17.06
C PRO A 280 -11.35 -9.78 15.66
N PHE A 281 -10.65 -9.31 14.61
CA PHE A 281 -9.58 -10.02 13.84
C PHE A 281 -9.48 -9.60 12.35
N MET A 282 -8.36 -9.95 11.69
CA MET A 282 -7.95 -9.48 10.35
C MET A 282 -7.93 -10.58 9.26
N LEU A 283 -8.10 -10.12 8.01
CA LEU A 283 -7.62 -10.51 6.65
C LEU A 283 -6.36 -11.44 6.54
N GLN A 284 -5.82 -11.93 5.39
CA GLN A 284 -5.99 -11.83 3.90
C GLN A 284 -5.38 -13.16 3.29
N PRO A 285 -4.90 -13.38 2.01
CA PRO A 285 -4.61 -12.51 0.83
C PRO A 285 -5.04 -13.06 -0.58
N SER A 286 -4.75 -12.29 -1.65
CA SER A 286 -4.96 -12.63 -3.10
C SER A 286 -3.77 -12.19 -4.01
N ARG A 287 -3.68 -12.67 -5.28
CA ARG A 287 -2.66 -12.36 -6.33
C ARG A 287 -2.74 -13.31 -7.57
N PRO A 288 -2.32 -12.92 -8.81
CA PRO A 288 -2.51 -11.66 -9.58
C PRO A 288 -2.70 -11.84 -11.14
N ILE A 289 -3.25 -10.84 -11.86
CA ILE A 289 -3.53 -10.92 -13.33
C ILE A 289 -2.67 -10.00 -14.24
N ARG A 290 -2.67 -10.27 -15.56
CA ARG A 290 -1.69 -9.85 -16.60
C ARG A 290 -2.36 -9.24 -17.86
N ARG A 291 -1.66 -8.31 -18.54
CA ARG A 291 -2.16 -7.54 -19.72
C ARG A 291 -2.27 -8.33 -21.03
N ARG A 292 -3.10 -7.82 -21.96
CA ARG A 292 -2.94 -8.03 -23.42
C ARG A 292 -3.28 -6.78 -24.28
N ARG A 293 -3.29 -6.94 -25.61
CA ARG A 293 -3.31 -5.88 -26.64
C ARG A 293 -4.42 -6.14 -27.66
N HIS A 294 -5.01 -5.09 -28.24
CA HIS A 294 -5.87 -5.20 -29.42
C HIS A 294 -5.09 -4.93 -30.73
N PRO A 295 -5.44 -5.61 -31.84
CA PRO A 295 -5.00 -5.27 -33.19
C PRO A 295 -6.04 -4.40 -33.92
N TRP A 296 -5.63 -3.57 -34.89
CA TRP A 296 -6.57 -2.94 -35.83
C TRP A 296 -6.12 -2.99 -37.29
N ALA A 297 -7.05 -3.46 -38.11
CA ALA A 297 -7.06 -3.46 -39.58
C ALA A 297 -8.55 -3.59 -39.97
N THR A 298 -9.12 -2.88 -40.94
CA THR A 298 -8.55 -2.14 -42.08
C THR A 298 -9.44 -0.94 -42.46
N MET A 299 -8.87 0.12 -43.05
CA MET A 299 -9.20 0.60 -44.41
C MET A 299 -8.38 1.85 -44.78
N ALA A 300 -8.15 2.09 -46.08
CA ALA A 300 -7.38 3.21 -46.61
C ALA A 300 -7.72 3.52 -48.08
N VAL A 301 -7.21 4.67 -48.59
CA VAL A 301 -7.17 5.10 -50.02
C VAL A 301 -8.54 5.59 -50.56
N ALA A 302 -8.69 6.70 -51.33
CA ALA A 302 -7.73 7.54 -52.07
C ALA A 302 -7.96 9.07 -51.94
N LEU A 303 -7.15 9.87 -52.66
CA LEU A 303 -7.07 11.35 -52.65
C LEU A 303 -7.49 11.99 -54.01
N VAL A 304 -7.44 13.34 -54.03
CA VAL A 304 -7.19 14.26 -55.18
C VAL A 304 -8.40 14.90 -55.90
N ALA A 305 -8.59 16.20 -55.66
CA ALA A 305 -8.78 17.26 -56.67
C ALA A 305 -8.54 18.65 -56.01
N ALA A 306 -8.25 19.71 -56.78
CA ALA A 306 -7.87 21.02 -56.21
C ALA A 306 -8.36 22.24 -57.03
N GLY A 307 -8.62 23.35 -56.32
CA GLY A 307 -8.84 24.71 -56.85
C GLY A 307 -10.26 25.04 -57.32
N ALA A 308 -10.64 26.31 -57.56
CA ALA A 308 -10.05 27.60 -57.13
C ALA A 308 -10.98 28.79 -57.51
N ILE A 309 -11.05 29.86 -56.68
CA ILE A 309 -11.48 31.24 -57.07
C ILE A 309 -13.01 31.36 -57.42
N THR A 310 -13.80 32.45 -57.21
CA THR A 310 -13.59 33.89 -56.91
C THR A 310 -14.70 34.46 -55.98
N ALA A 311 -14.29 35.41 -55.11
CA ALA A 311 -14.83 36.77 -54.86
C ALA A 311 -16.28 37.09 -54.41
N GLY A 312 -16.37 38.09 -53.51
CA GLY A 312 -17.59 38.81 -53.11
C GLY A 312 -17.39 39.67 -51.85
N LEU A 313 -17.07 40.96 -52.00
CA LEU A 313 -16.67 41.86 -50.90
C LEU A 313 -17.52 43.15 -50.91
N VAL A 314 -18.05 43.55 -49.73
CA VAL A 314 -18.50 44.90 -49.27
C VAL A 314 -19.29 44.61 -47.97
N LEU A 315 -18.87 44.98 -46.75
CA LEU A 315 -18.64 46.31 -46.14
C LEU A 315 -19.92 47.09 -45.76
N PHE A 316 -19.78 47.88 -44.69
CA PHE A 316 -20.72 48.83 -44.07
C PHE A 316 -21.75 48.34 -43.04
N SER A 317 -21.35 48.41 -41.76
CA SER A 317 -22.04 49.31 -40.81
C SER A 317 -21.62 50.77 -41.13
N PRO A 318 -22.34 51.87 -40.80
CA PRO A 318 -22.61 52.22 -39.38
C PRO A 318 -23.77 53.24 -39.10
N TRP A 319 -23.82 53.72 -37.84
CA TRP A 319 -24.30 55.03 -37.30
C TRP A 319 -25.78 55.45 -37.54
N ALA A 320 -26.56 56.05 -36.62
CA ALA A 320 -26.41 56.77 -35.34
C ALA A 320 -26.75 58.29 -35.41
N SER A 321 -27.67 58.72 -34.53
CA SER A 321 -28.14 60.10 -34.24
C SER A 321 -28.55 60.14 -32.75
N LYS A 322 -28.08 61.06 -31.88
CA LYS A 322 -28.39 62.51 -31.76
C LYS A 322 -29.85 62.79 -31.31
N ASP A 323 -30.18 63.65 -30.34
CA ASP A 323 -29.49 64.51 -29.34
C ASP A 323 -30.49 64.70 -28.15
N GLU A 324 -30.25 65.23 -26.93
CA GLU A 324 -29.11 65.74 -26.13
C GLU A 324 -29.46 65.47 -24.64
N GLY A 325 -28.93 66.19 -23.62
CA GLY A 325 -29.64 66.28 -22.32
C GLY A 325 -28.96 66.95 -21.12
N GLY A 326 -27.63 66.91 -21.00
CA GLY A 326 -26.84 67.70 -20.03
C GLY A 326 -26.79 67.34 -18.52
N LYS A 327 -25.59 67.55 -17.96
CA LYS A 327 -25.25 68.08 -16.61
C LYS A 327 -25.02 67.13 -15.40
N GLY A 328 -23.74 66.97 -15.04
CA GLY A 328 -23.28 66.51 -13.71
C GLY A 328 -22.06 65.58 -13.77
N ASP A 329 -20.94 65.93 -13.12
CA ASP A 329 -19.69 65.14 -13.13
C ASP A 329 -19.10 64.98 -11.70
N LYS A 330 -18.36 63.87 -11.51
CA LYS A 330 -17.53 63.45 -10.36
C LYS A 330 -18.25 63.03 -9.06
N GLY A 331 -17.97 61.80 -8.58
CA GLY A 331 -18.48 61.28 -7.30
C GLY A 331 -17.78 60.04 -6.72
N GLY A 332 -17.64 58.96 -7.50
CA GLY A 332 -16.80 57.79 -7.17
C GLY A 332 -17.41 56.69 -6.25
N ARG A 333 -16.78 55.50 -6.34
CA ARG A 333 -16.92 54.27 -5.51
C ARG A 333 -18.30 53.60 -5.42
N THR A 334 -18.39 52.46 -6.13
CA THR A 334 -18.79 51.13 -5.62
C THR A 334 -19.53 51.07 -4.26
N GLY A 335 -20.68 50.42 -4.11
CA GLY A 335 -21.36 49.48 -5.02
C GLY A 335 -21.79 48.24 -4.24
N ALA A 336 -23.07 48.17 -3.88
CA ALA A 336 -23.63 47.12 -3.04
C ALA A 336 -24.73 46.35 -3.81
N THR A 337 -24.76 45.03 -3.64
CA THR A 337 -25.80 44.13 -4.14
C THR A 337 -26.12 43.09 -3.06
N ASP A 338 -27.40 42.90 -2.75
CA ASP A 338 -27.83 42.05 -1.63
C ASP A 338 -27.51 40.56 -1.86
N ALA A 339 -26.67 40.00 -0.98
CA ALA A 339 -26.45 38.56 -0.87
C ALA A 339 -27.63 37.90 -0.12
N LYS A 340 -28.59 37.37 -0.88
CA LYS A 340 -29.76 36.67 -0.32
C LYS A 340 -29.32 35.39 0.39
N LEU A 341 -29.69 35.22 1.66
CA LEU A 341 -29.22 34.14 2.53
C LEU A 341 -29.32 32.74 1.90
N ARG A 342 -28.17 32.08 1.79
CA ARG A 342 -28.06 30.61 1.89
C ARG A 342 -27.52 30.29 3.27
N THR A 343 -28.26 29.49 4.05
CA THR A 343 -27.73 28.87 5.26
C THR A 343 -26.59 27.92 4.86
N PRO A 344 -25.42 27.95 5.52
CA PRO A 344 -24.40 26.93 5.29
C PRO A 344 -24.95 25.56 5.67
N SER A 345 -24.80 24.58 4.77
CA SER A 345 -24.90 23.17 5.17
C SER A 345 -23.65 22.77 5.97
N ALA A 346 -23.58 21.51 6.42
CA ALA A 346 -22.46 20.99 7.21
C ALA A 346 -21.09 21.35 6.60
N THR A 347 -20.12 21.65 7.47
CA THR A 347 -18.81 22.21 7.13
C THR A 347 -18.05 21.36 6.11
N ALA A 348 -18.07 21.80 4.84
CA ALA A 348 -17.17 21.30 3.82
C ALA A 348 -15.73 21.68 4.19
N GLN A 349 -14.91 20.69 4.52
CA GLN A 349 -13.51 20.85 4.88
C GLN A 349 -12.64 20.59 3.64
N ALA A 350 -11.56 21.36 3.48
CA ALA A 350 -10.58 21.13 2.43
C ALA A 350 -9.99 19.72 2.56
N GLY A 351 -9.88 19.02 1.44
CA GLY A 351 -9.36 17.67 1.36
C GLY A 351 -10.15 16.60 2.12
N ALA A 352 -11.44 16.81 2.35
CA ALA A 352 -12.36 15.78 2.83
C ALA A 352 -13.03 15.04 1.64
N MET A 353 -13.36 13.77 1.82
CA MET A 353 -14.01 12.91 0.84
C MET A 353 -15.55 12.94 0.92
N GLY A 354 -16.12 13.13 2.11
CA GLY A 354 -17.56 13.36 2.31
C GLY A 354 -18.46 12.19 1.88
N ASP A 355 -19.62 12.52 1.31
CA ASP A 355 -20.59 11.52 0.82
C ASP A 355 -20.06 10.74 -0.39
N GLU A 356 -19.72 9.49 -0.15
CA GLU A 356 -19.11 8.57 -1.11
C GLU A 356 -19.92 8.46 -2.41
N ARG A 357 -21.25 8.35 -2.29
CA ARG A 357 -22.11 8.01 -3.44
C ARG A 357 -22.27 9.16 -4.43
N THR A 358 -21.98 10.40 -4.00
CA THR A 358 -21.93 11.58 -4.89
C THR A 358 -20.52 11.99 -5.28
N ALA A 359 -19.46 11.42 -4.69
CA ALA A 359 -18.09 11.79 -5.00
C ALA A 359 -17.72 11.49 -6.47
N ASP A 360 -16.88 12.35 -7.05
CA ASP A 360 -16.47 12.30 -8.46
C ASP A 360 -14.96 12.07 -8.58
N PRO A 361 -14.51 10.85 -8.93
CA PRO A 361 -13.09 10.55 -9.15
C PRO A 361 -12.52 11.29 -10.38
N CYS A 362 -13.33 11.56 -11.40
CA CYS A 362 -12.89 12.28 -12.59
C CYS A 362 -12.68 13.77 -12.33
N GLY A 363 -13.40 14.34 -11.36
CA GLY A 363 -13.12 15.68 -10.83
C GLY A 363 -11.74 15.82 -10.15
N LEU A 364 -11.02 14.71 -9.92
CA LEU A 364 -9.67 14.69 -9.38
C LEU A 364 -8.60 14.41 -10.45
N LEU A 365 -8.98 14.30 -11.73
CA LEU A 365 -8.06 14.06 -12.85
C LEU A 365 -8.18 15.14 -13.93
N ASP A 366 -7.04 15.55 -14.47
CA ASP A 366 -6.95 16.40 -15.65
C ASP A 366 -6.03 15.76 -16.69
N ALA A 367 -6.59 15.43 -17.85
CA ALA A 367 -5.84 14.91 -18.99
C ALA A 367 -4.74 15.90 -19.47
N ALA A 368 -4.96 17.22 -19.37
CA ALA A 368 -3.96 18.20 -19.79
C ALA A 368 -2.69 18.16 -18.92
N SER A 369 -2.81 17.89 -17.61
CA SER A 369 -1.66 17.66 -16.71
C SER A 369 -0.74 16.52 -17.15
N LEU A 370 -1.31 15.51 -17.83
CA LEU A 370 -0.61 14.32 -18.32
C LEU A 370 -0.16 14.43 -19.80
N SER A 371 -0.61 15.45 -20.54
CA SER A 371 -0.31 15.65 -21.98
C SER A 371 1.19 15.69 -22.33
N ARG A 372 2.06 15.93 -21.35
CA ARG A 372 3.52 15.84 -21.49
C ARG A 372 4.06 14.43 -21.72
N PHE A 373 3.22 13.40 -21.54
CA PHE A 373 3.60 11.98 -21.65
C PHE A 373 3.08 11.29 -22.93
N GLY A 374 2.09 11.87 -23.61
CA GLY A 374 1.48 11.32 -24.82
C GLY A 374 0.17 12.00 -25.17
N GLY A 375 -0.57 11.45 -26.13
CA GLY A 375 -1.94 11.90 -26.42
C GLY A 375 -2.90 11.38 -25.34
N THR A 376 -3.49 12.26 -24.54
CA THR A 376 -4.28 11.89 -23.37
C THR A 376 -5.78 11.91 -23.62
N ALA A 377 -6.49 10.87 -23.16
CA ALA A 377 -7.95 10.83 -23.08
C ALA A 377 -8.37 10.49 -21.64
N LEU A 378 -9.31 11.25 -21.08
CA LEU A 378 -9.97 10.93 -19.81
C LEU A 378 -11.07 9.89 -20.11
N ASP A 379 -11.03 8.75 -19.43
CA ASP A 379 -12.06 7.73 -19.47
C ASP A 379 -12.78 7.66 -18.11
N PRO A 380 -14.04 8.14 -18.03
CA PRO A 380 -14.81 8.15 -16.80
C PRO A 380 -15.60 6.87 -16.55
N ASP A 381 -15.61 5.93 -17.51
CA ASP A 381 -16.56 4.83 -17.62
C ASP A 381 -15.87 3.45 -17.80
N TYR A 382 -14.56 3.38 -17.58
CA TYR A 382 -13.77 2.15 -17.51
C TYR A 382 -13.47 1.73 -16.06
N GLY A 383 -13.73 0.47 -15.71
CA GLY A 383 -13.47 -0.10 -14.39
C GLY A 383 -14.54 0.18 -13.33
N GLU A 384 -14.12 0.17 -12.07
CA GLU A 384 -14.98 0.28 -10.89
C GLU A 384 -15.70 1.65 -10.83
N ILE A 385 -16.78 1.76 -10.05
CA ILE A 385 -17.61 2.98 -10.03
C ILE A 385 -16.93 4.13 -9.26
N ASP A 386 -16.05 3.81 -8.30
CA ASP A 386 -15.16 4.71 -7.58
C ASP A 386 -13.93 5.17 -8.39
N ARG A 387 -13.67 4.57 -9.56
CA ARG A 387 -12.50 4.86 -10.39
C ARG A 387 -12.78 5.86 -11.51
N CYS A 388 -11.72 6.56 -11.92
CA CYS A 388 -11.61 7.27 -13.19
C CYS A 388 -10.18 7.14 -13.73
N ASP A 389 -10.01 7.03 -15.05
CA ASP A 389 -8.72 6.76 -15.69
C ASP A 389 -8.35 7.85 -16.70
N VAL A 390 -7.04 8.09 -16.91
CA VAL A 390 -6.52 8.80 -18.08
C VAL A 390 -5.63 7.87 -18.89
N LEU A 391 -6.14 7.49 -20.06
CA LEU A 391 -5.41 6.73 -21.06
C LEU A 391 -4.39 7.65 -21.76
N VAL A 392 -3.13 7.22 -21.78
CA VAL A 392 -2.02 7.91 -22.45
C VAL A 392 -1.65 7.13 -23.70
N ARG A 393 -1.76 7.76 -24.87
CA ARG A 393 -1.54 7.15 -26.19
C ARG A 393 -0.20 7.55 -26.80
N ASN A 394 0.39 6.62 -27.54
CA ASN A 394 1.58 6.86 -28.34
C ASN A 394 1.24 7.63 -29.64
N ASN A 395 2.27 7.98 -30.43
CA ASN A 395 2.09 8.69 -31.72
C ASN A 395 1.39 7.85 -32.81
N SER A 396 1.21 6.54 -32.62
CA SER A 396 0.42 5.66 -33.50
C SER A 396 -1.07 5.66 -33.15
N GLY A 397 -1.43 6.14 -31.95
CA GLY A 397 -2.78 6.08 -31.38
C GLY A 397 -3.01 4.94 -30.39
N ASP A 398 -2.03 4.04 -30.17
CA ASP A 398 -2.20 2.91 -29.23
C ASP A 398 -2.06 3.39 -27.77
N ASP A 399 -2.93 2.92 -26.88
CA ASP A 399 -2.82 3.12 -25.43
C ASP A 399 -1.51 2.51 -24.90
N ASN A 400 -0.60 3.37 -24.42
CA ASN A 400 0.75 3.03 -24.02
C ASN A 400 0.94 3.07 -22.50
N ALA A 401 0.15 3.87 -21.81
CA ALA A 401 0.13 4.00 -20.36
C ALA A 401 -1.28 4.39 -19.89
N ASP A 402 -1.51 4.20 -18.61
CA ASP A 402 -2.79 4.39 -17.94
C ASP A 402 -2.52 5.04 -16.57
N VAL A 403 -3.36 6.00 -16.18
CA VAL A 403 -3.20 6.78 -14.94
C VAL A 403 -4.55 6.87 -14.24
N GLN A 404 -4.68 6.10 -13.17
CA GLN A 404 -5.95 5.86 -12.49
C GLN A 404 -6.07 6.71 -11.22
N VAL A 405 -7.29 7.09 -10.87
CA VAL A 405 -7.66 7.57 -9.54
C VAL A 405 -8.83 6.74 -9.00
N ASN A 406 -8.60 6.06 -7.87
CA ASN A 406 -9.63 5.36 -7.10
C ASN A 406 -9.92 6.14 -5.81
N LEU A 407 -11.20 6.15 -5.41
CA LEU A 407 -11.64 6.61 -4.10
C LEU A 407 -11.81 5.40 -3.18
N ASP A 408 -11.32 5.48 -1.94
CA ASP A 408 -11.43 4.38 -0.98
C ASP A 408 -12.11 4.85 0.31
N SER A 409 -12.91 3.98 0.92
CA SER A 409 -13.50 4.21 2.25
C SER A 409 -12.41 4.19 3.32
N ASP A 410 -11.45 3.29 3.18
CA ASP A 410 -10.47 2.98 4.21
C ASP A 410 -9.04 3.20 3.74
N ARG A 411 -8.11 3.27 4.69
CA ARG A 411 -6.69 3.50 4.39
C ARG A 411 -5.95 2.19 4.46
N ASP A 412 -5.37 1.77 3.33
CA ASP A 412 -4.50 0.59 3.27
C ASP A 412 -3.34 0.71 4.29
N ASP A 413 -3.06 -0.40 4.98
CA ASP A 413 -1.83 -0.53 5.77
C ASP A 413 -0.66 -0.97 4.87
N PHE A 414 -0.18 -0.02 4.06
CA PHE A 414 0.84 -0.26 3.05
C PHE A 414 2.13 -0.91 3.62
N ASP A 415 2.54 -2.04 3.03
CA ASP A 415 3.83 -2.68 3.31
C ASP A 415 5.01 -2.02 2.59
N ASP A 416 4.81 -1.55 1.35
CA ASP A 416 5.88 -1.13 0.42
C ASP A 416 6.14 0.40 0.42
N ILE A 417 6.08 1.07 1.58
CA ILE A 417 6.20 2.54 1.65
C ILE A 417 7.63 2.99 1.32
N VAL A 418 7.79 3.62 0.15
CA VAL A 418 9.06 4.19 -0.34
C VAL A 418 9.33 5.55 0.30
N SER A 419 8.30 6.40 0.43
CA SER A 419 8.39 7.70 1.11
C SER A 419 7.00 8.25 1.48
N THR A 420 6.98 9.29 2.31
CA THR A 420 5.77 10.05 2.64
C THR A 420 6.10 11.54 2.62
N ARG A 421 5.31 12.36 1.90
CA ARG A 421 5.47 13.83 1.81
C ARG A 421 4.18 14.54 2.24
N LEU A 422 4.30 15.70 2.89
CA LEU A 422 3.17 16.59 3.16
C LEU A 422 3.08 17.64 2.04
N VAL A 423 1.94 17.73 1.36
CA VAL A 423 1.73 18.65 0.23
C VAL A 423 0.35 19.30 0.38
N GLY A 424 0.27 20.63 0.36
CA GLY A 424 -1.00 21.35 0.58
C GLY A 424 -1.64 21.14 1.96
N GLY A 425 -0.94 20.51 2.91
CA GLY A 425 -1.52 20.05 4.19
C GLY A 425 -2.06 18.61 4.16
N LEU A 426 -2.00 17.93 3.01
CA LEU A 426 -2.40 16.54 2.83
C LEU A 426 -1.18 15.62 2.85
N THR A 427 -1.34 14.43 3.42
CA THR A 427 -0.29 13.42 3.46
C THR A 427 -0.35 12.59 2.19
N VAL A 428 0.75 12.58 1.42
CA VAL A 428 0.92 11.76 0.22
C VAL A 428 1.93 10.66 0.53
N VAL A 429 1.48 9.41 0.52
CA VAL A 429 2.33 8.21 0.62
C VAL A 429 2.77 7.79 -0.79
N THR A 430 4.00 7.28 -0.92
CA THR A 430 4.64 6.87 -2.17
C THR A 430 4.97 5.39 -2.15
N LEU A 431 4.58 4.67 -3.20
CA LEU A 431 4.62 3.22 -3.30
C LEU A 431 5.17 2.82 -4.69
N GLU A 432 6.12 1.89 -4.74
CA GLU A 432 6.56 1.21 -5.95
C GLU A 432 6.31 -0.29 -5.81
N ARG A 433 5.68 -0.92 -6.80
CA ARG A 433 5.24 -2.32 -6.70
C ARG A 433 6.06 -3.28 -7.57
N ASP A 434 6.36 -2.89 -8.82
CA ASP A 434 7.01 -3.77 -9.81
C ASP A 434 7.86 -3.01 -10.87
N GLY A 435 8.08 -1.70 -10.70
CA GLY A 435 8.77 -0.84 -11.68
C GLY A 435 7.97 -0.51 -12.95
N ARG A 436 6.81 -1.13 -13.16
CA ARG A 436 5.83 -0.82 -14.24
C ARG A 436 4.55 -0.16 -13.71
N THR A 437 4.37 -0.18 -12.40
CA THR A 437 3.25 0.34 -11.64
C THR A 437 3.80 1.14 -10.47
N CYS A 438 3.38 2.38 -10.35
CA CYS A 438 3.81 3.31 -9.30
C CYS A 438 2.61 4.07 -8.77
N GLU A 439 2.50 4.12 -7.45
CA GLU A 439 1.26 4.40 -6.76
C GLU A 439 1.49 5.50 -5.71
N ARG A 440 0.47 6.34 -5.52
CA ARG A 440 0.43 7.37 -4.47
C ARG A 440 -0.89 7.23 -3.71
N ALA A 441 -0.86 7.39 -2.39
CA ALA A 441 -2.08 7.49 -1.60
C ALA A 441 -2.16 8.87 -0.95
N VAL A 442 -3.15 9.66 -1.35
CA VAL A 442 -3.44 10.98 -0.78
C VAL A 442 -4.46 10.80 0.34
N LEU A 443 -4.01 10.94 1.59
CA LEU A 443 -4.84 10.71 2.77
C LEU A 443 -5.73 11.93 3.04
N THR A 444 -7.04 11.73 3.08
CA THR A 444 -8.03 12.81 3.24
C THR A 444 -8.22 13.20 4.70
N THR A 445 -8.74 14.40 4.95
CA THR A 445 -8.88 14.95 6.31
C THR A 445 -9.97 14.27 7.14
N ASP A 446 -10.91 13.57 6.50
CA ASP A 446 -11.97 12.77 7.10
C ASP A 446 -11.61 11.27 7.28
N GLY A 447 -10.31 10.93 7.20
CA GLY A 447 -9.79 9.62 7.60
C GLY A 447 -9.64 8.61 6.46
N LYS A 448 -10.06 8.94 5.24
CA LYS A 448 -10.04 8.09 4.04
C LYS A 448 -8.77 8.28 3.21
N GLN A 449 -8.75 7.75 1.98
CA GLN A 449 -7.66 7.96 1.01
C GLN A 449 -8.14 8.02 -0.44
N ILE A 450 -7.28 8.57 -1.30
CA ILE A 450 -7.41 8.57 -2.75
C ILE A 450 -6.14 7.91 -3.30
N ARG A 451 -6.27 6.76 -3.98
CA ARG A 451 -5.15 6.11 -4.66
C ARG A 451 -4.99 6.71 -6.06
N VAL A 452 -3.75 7.00 -6.45
CA VAL A 452 -3.36 7.52 -7.76
C VAL A 452 -2.31 6.57 -8.35
N ILE A 453 -2.64 5.88 -9.45
CA ILE A 453 -1.86 4.73 -9.93
C ILE A 453 -1.42 4.94 -11.38
N GLY A 454 -0.11 5.16 -11.59
CA GLY A 454 0.48 5.18 -12.93
C GLY A 454 0.91 3.78 -13.37
N LYS A 455 0.41 3.31 -14.52
CA LYS A 455 0.65 1.99 -15.11
C LYS A 455 1.29 2.12 -16.50
N GLN A 456 2.51 1.60 -16.66
CA GLN A 456 3.28 1.62 -17.91
C GLN A 456 2.91 0.39 -18.79
N LEU A 457 1.99 0.51 -19.75
CA LEU A 457 1.42 -0.65 -20.48
C LEU A 457 2.41 -1.39 -21.40
N ALA A 458 3.48 -0.73 -21.89
CA ALA A 458 4.56 -1.35 -22.67
C ALA A 458 5.96 -0.80 -22.32
N GLU A 459 7.03 -1.51 -22.70
CA GLU A 459 8.42 -1.18 -22.31
C GLU A 459 8.94 0.16 -22.86
N LEU A 460 8.36 0.66 -23.95
CA LEU A 460 8.68 1.96 -24.54
C LEU A 460 7.73 3.09 -24.10
N SER A 461 6.87 2.82 -23.12
CA SER A 461 5.89 3.78 -22.61
C SER A 461 6.46 4.64 -21.48
N PRO A 462 5.83 5.79 -21.15
CA PRO A 462 6.29 6.69 -20.09
C PRO A 462 6.46 5.99 -18.74
N ALA A 463 7.47 6.41 -17.97
CA ALA A 463 7.74 5.85 -16.64
C ALA A 463 6.55 6.09 -15.69
N PRO A 464 6.16 5.10 -14.86
CA PRO A 464 4.92 5.15 -14.09
C PRO A 464 4.93 6.23 -13.00
N CYS A 465 6.04 6.43 -12.29
CA CYS A 465 6.10 7.39 -11.18
C CYS A 465 5.88 8.85 -11.63
N PRO A 466 6.59 9.39 -12.66
CA PRO A 466 6.32 10.75 -13.16
C PRO A 466 4.88 11.03 -13.60
N MET A 467 4.11 10.01 -14.00
CA MET A 467 2.69 10.11 -14.32
C MET A 467 1.84 10.15 -13.04
N ALA A 468 2.08 9.21 -12.12
CA ALA A 468 1.40 9.19 -10.81
C ALA A 468 1.65 10.49 -10.01
N ASP A 469 2.87 11.03 -10.06
CA ASP A 469 3.23 12.31 -9.45
C ASP A 469 2.50 13.50 -10.10
N ALA A 470 2.35 13.51 -11.43
CA ALA A 470 1.61 14.56 -12.15
C ALA A 470 0.13 14.60 -11.77
N ALA A 471 -0.52 13.44 -11.79
CA ALA A 471 -1.91 13.31 -11.37
C ALA A 471 -2.06 13.63 -9.88
N THR A 472 -1.14 13.19 -9.02
CA THR A 472 -1.18 13.47 -7.58
C THR A 472 -1.03 14.95 -7.25
N ASP A 473 -0.15 15.67 -7.94
CA ASP A 473 -0.02 17.12 -7.76
C ASP A 473 -1.30 17.86 -8.22
N HIS A 474 -2.07 17.33 -9.19
CA HIS A 474 -3.40 17.82 -9.54
C HIS A 474 -4.46 17.48 -8.47
N VAL A 475 -4.53 16.21 -8.01
CA VAL A 475 -5.41 15.74 -6.93
C VAL A 475 -5.25 16.62 -5.69
N VAL A 476 -4.00 16.86 -5.25
CA VAL A 476 -3.69 17.73 -4.11
C VAL A 476 -4.09 19.19 -4.38
N GLY A 477 -3.99 19.67 -5.62
CA GLY A 477 -4.48 20.99 -6.02
C GLY A 477 -5.99 21.15 -5.82
N VAL A 478 -6.79 20.22 -6.35
CA VAL A 478 -8.26 20.22 -6.20
C VAL A 478 -8.66 20.15 -4.71
N LEU A 479 -7.99 19.29 -3.94
CA LEU A 479 -8.26 19.09 -2.52
C LEU A 479 -7.78 20.26 -1.63
N ALA A 480 -6.86 21.11 -2.10
CA ALA A 480 -6.49 22.34 -1.41
C ALA A 480 -7.58 23.43 -1.56
N GLU A 481 -8.38 23.39 -2.63
CA GLU A 481 -9.49 24.33 -2.86
C GLU A 481 -10.82 23.88 -2.21
N GLY A 482 -11.01 22.58 -1.95
CA GLY A 482 -12.24 22.07 -1.36
C GLY A 482 -12.24 20.57 -1.01
N PRO A 483 -13.40 19.98 -0.69
CA PRO A 483 -13.55 18.52 -0.63
C PRO A 483 -13.50 17.91 -2.04
N VAL A 484 -13.43 16.58 -2.14
CA VAL A 484 -13.57 15.85 -3.42
C VAL A 484 -14.79 16.37 -4.20
N PRO A 485 -14.69 16.61 -5.53
CA PRO A 485 -15.82 17.08 -6.33
C PRO A 485 -17.04 16.15 -6.28
N ARG A 486 -18.20 16.64 -6.74
CA ARG A 486 -19.45 15.89 -6.79
C ARG A 486 -19.91 15.68 -8.22
N ARG A 487 -20.38 14.47 -8.54
CA ARG A 487 -20.86 14.12 -9.88
C ARG A 487 -21.99 15.07 -10.28
N SER A 488 -21.85 15.71 -11.44
CA SER A 488 -22.78 16.76 -11.89
C SER A 488 -24.18 16.24 -12.28
N SER A 489 -24.29 14.93 -12.50
CA SER A 489 -25.52 14.21 -12.84
C SER A 489 -25.76 13.05 -11.88
N SER A 490 -27.03 12.77 -11.58
CA SER A 490 -27.41 11.51 -10.92
C SER A 490 -27.25 10.34 -11.89
N PRO A 491 -26.86 9.14 -11.41
CA PRO A 491 -26.88 7.94 -12.25
C PRO A 491 -28.28 7.68 -12.82
N ALA A 492 -28.32 7.03 -13.99
CA ALA A 492 -29.58 6.63 -14.62
C ALA A 492 -30.38 5.71 -13.69
N ALA A 493 -31.72 5.79 -13.74
CA ALA A 493 -32.61 5.06 -12.84
C ALA A 493 -32.46 3.52 -12.84
N ASN A 494 -31.75 2.96 -13.84
CA ASN A 494 -31.41 1.54 -13.96
C ASN A 494 -29.91 1.23 -13.79
N SER A 495 -29.11 2.11 -13.20
CA SER A 495 -27.68 1.89 -12.91
C SER A 495 -27.46 1.16 -11.58
N LEU A 496 -26.48 0.27 -11.54
CA LEU A 496 -25.97 -0.40 -10.33
C LEU A 496 -25.37 0.63 -9.36
N ALA A 497 -24.88 1.77 -9.85
CA ALA A 497 -24.45 2.90 -9.02
C ALA A 497 -25.53 3.43 -8.04
N LEU A 498 -26.80 3.02 -8.18
CA LEU A 498 -27.91 3.31 -7.25
C LEU A 498 -28.15 2.23 -6.18
N LEU A 499 -27.47 1.08 -6.25
CA LEU A 499 -27.65 -0.05 -5.33
C LEU A 499 -26.56 -0.14 -4.25
N ASP A 500 -26.87 -0.82 -3.15
CA ASP A 500 -25.96 -1.21 -2.08
C ASP A 500 -25.64 -2.71 -2.24
N THR A 501 -24.42 -3.01 -2.68
CA THR A 501 -23.87 -4.37 -2.90
C THR A 501 -24.09 -5.28 -1.71
N CYS A 502 -23.73 -4.82 -0.50
CA CYS A 502 -23.86 -5.55 0.77
C CYS A 502 -25.29 -5.95 1.15
N THR A 503 -26.29 -5.61 0.34
CA THR A 503 -27.69 -6.04 0.54
C THR A 503 -28.19 -6.98 -0.56
N LEU A 504 -27.36 -7.38 -1.53
CA LEU A 504 -27.77 -8.23 -2.67
C LEU A 504 -27.81 -9.73 -2.34
N LEU A 505 -27.11 -10.16 -1.30
CA LEU A 505 -27.20 -11.49 -0.69
C LEU A 505 -27.63 -11.34 0.77
N ASP A 506 -28.42 -12.29 1.29
CA ASP A 506 -28.71 -12.38 2.71
C ASP A 506 -28.19 -13.68 3.35
N SER A 507 -28.34 -13.78 4.67
CA SER A 507 -27.96 -14.96 5.46
C SER A 507 -28.52 -16.29 4.95
N THR A 508 -29.53 -16.28 4.08
CA THR A 508 -30.16 -17.44 3.46
C THR A 508 -29.36 -17.94 2.28
N GLU A 509 -28.94 -17.05 1.37
CA GLU A 509 -28.15 -17.45 0.20
C GLU A 509 -26.68 -17.70 0.56
N LEU A 510 -26.10 -16.94 1.50
CA LEU A 510 -24.71 -17.15 1.94
C LEU A 510 -24.45 -18.54 2.56
N LYS A 511 -25.50 -19.25 3.01
CA LYS A 511 -25.40 -20.67 3.45
C LYS A 511 -24.97 -21.63 2.34
N LEU A 512 -25.02 -21.23 1.07
CA LEU A 512 -24.51 -22.01 -0.07
C LEU A 512 -22.98 -22.20 0.01
N LEU A 513 -22.25 -21.31 0.70
CA LEU A 513 -20.82 -21.44 0.97
C LEU A 513 -20.56 -21.60 2.48
N PRO A 514 -20.51 -22.84 3.01
CA PRO A 514 -20.43 -23.07 4.45
C PRO A 514 -19.22 -22.39 5.09
N GLY A 515 -19.44 -21.61 6.15
CA GLY A 515 -18.41 -20.88 6.89
C GLY A 515 -18.49 -19.36 6.70
N VAL A 516 -18.92 -18.89 5.53
CA VAL A 516 -19.20 -17.47 5.27
C VAL A 516 -20.46 -17.04 6.03
N LYS A 517 -20.49 -15.78 6.49
CA LYS A 517 -21.60 -15.21 7.26
C LYS A 517 -22.10 -13.88 6.70
N ALA A 518 -23.31 -13.50 7.08
CA ALA A 518 -23.93 -12.23 6.64
C ALA A 518 -23.54 -11.01 7.49
N ASP A 519 -23.00 -11.24 8.70
CA ASP A 519 -22.53 -10.23 9.65
C ASP A 519 -21.01 -9.98 9.57
N ASN A 520 -20.25 -10.92 9.00
CA ASN A 520 -18.84 -10.75 8.65
C ASN A 520 -18.73 -10.35 7.16
N ARG A 521 -18.72 -9.04 6.92
CA ARG A 521 -18.63 -8.38 5.60
C ARG A 521 -17.92 -7.03 5.77
N ASP A 522 -17.10 -6.64 4.83
CA ASP A 522 -16.62 -5.27 4.69
C ASP A 522 -17.45 -4.51 3.64
N ARG A 523 -17.17 -3.22 3.46
CA ARG A 523 -17.89 -2.30 2.57
C ARG A 523 -16.94 -1.22 2.08
N GLY A 524 -16.38 -1.40 0.90
CA GLY A 524 -15.64 -0.37 0.18
C GLY A 524 -16.56 0.72 -0.38
N PHE A 525 -15.99 1.48 -1.31
CA PHE A 525 -16.37 2.86 -1.54
C PHE A 525 -17.78 3.03 -2.11
N GLY A 526 -18.61 3.79 -1.38
CA GLY A 526 -19.99 4.05 -1.77
C GLY A 526 -20.90 2.83 -1.66
N SER A 527 -20.41 1.67 -1.22
CA SER A 527 -21.11 0.38 -1.30
C SER A 527 -21.43 -0.01 -2.75
N TRP A 528 -20.43 0.13 -3.62
CA TRP A 528 -20.41 -0.42 -4.99
C TRP A 528 -19.61 -1.73 -5.09
N ASP A 529 -18.86 -2.08 -4.04
CA ASP A 529 -18.27 -3.39 -3.74
C ASP A 529 -18.78 -3.91 -2.37
N CYS A 530 -18.66 -5.22 -2.11
CA CYS A 530 -18.86 -5.83 -0.80
C CYS A 530 -18.36 -7.28 -0.80
N ASP A 531 -17.60 -7.68 0.20
CA ASP A 531 -17.30 -9.09 0.49
C ASP A 531 -18.26 -9.68 1.53
N TRP A 532 -18.21 -11.01 1.65
CA TRP A 532 -18.64 -11.74 2.84
C TRP A 532 -17.64 -12.87 3.08
N SER A 533 -16.90 -12.81 4.18
CA SER A 533 -15.81 -13.73 4.50
C SER A 533 -16.18 -14.72 5.63
N SER A 534 -15.41 -15.81 5.76
CA SER A 534 -15.52 -16.77 6.87
C SER A 534 -14.63 -16.42 8.06
N ASP A 535 -14.97 -16.91 9.26
CA ASP A 535 -14.23 -16.69 10.53
C ASP A 535 -12.73 -17.03 10.49
N ASP A 536 -12.30 -17.81 9.50
CA ASP A 536 -10.95 -18.29 9.30
C ASP A 536 -10.25 -17.70 8.06
N GLY A 537 -10.89 -16.75 7.36
CA GLY A 537 -10.40 -16.11 6.14
C GLY A 537 -10.25 -17.03 4.92
N ASN A 538 -10.60 -18.32 5.03
CA ASN A 538 -10.35 -19.31 3.98
C ASN A 538 -11.47 -19.36 2.92
N ARG A 539 -12.56 -18.61 3.07
CA ARG A 539 -13.69 -18.57 2.13
C ARG A 539 -14.30 -17.18 2.09
N GLU A 540 -14.64 -16.74 0.89
CA GLU A 540 -15.17 -15.41 0.67
C GLU A 540 -16.09 -15.37 -0.56
N VAL A 541 -17.07 -14.48 -0.55
CA VAL A 541 -17.87 -14.12 -1.74
C VAL A 541 -17.77 -12.61 -1.90
N GLU A 542 -17.26 -12.13 -3.03
CA GLU A 542 -17.16 -10.71 -3.36
C GLU A 542 -18.22 -10.36 -4.41
N ILE A 543 -18.90 -9.21 -4.28
CA ILE A 543 -19.66 -8.58 -5.36
C ILE A 543 -19.11 -7.17 -5.60
N GLN A 544 -18.62 -6.93 -6.81
CA GLN A 544 -18.10 -5.63 -7.24
C GLN A 544 -18.87 -5.12 -8.47
N PHE A 545 -19.29 -3.87 -8.46
CA PHE A 545 -19.86 -3.21 -9.63
C PHE A 545 -18.76 -2.53 -10.45
N SER A 546 -18.74 -2.83 -11.74
CA SER A 546 -17.79 -2.23 -12.67
C SER A 546 -18.40 -1.96 -14.03
N ARG A 547 -17.63 -1.28 -14.86
CA ARG A 547 -17.95 -0.89 -16.22
C ARG A 547 -16.81 -1.32 -17.12
N ASP A 548 -17.14 -1.74 -18.32
CA ASP A 548 -16.17 -2.19 -19.31
C ASP A 548 -16.74 -1.98 -20.71
N ASN A 549 -15.91 -2.18 -21.73
CA ASN A 549 -16.36 -2.33 -23.10
C ASN A 549 -17.23 -3.60 -23.28
N SER A 550 -17.68 -3.86 -24.51
CA SER A 550 -18.68 -4.89 -24.76
C SER A 550 -18.15 -6.32 -24.54
N LEU A 551 -18.50 -6.92 -23.40
CA LEU A 551 -18.12 -8.30 -23.04
C LEU A 551 -18.43 -9.32 -24.15
N ASP A 552 -17.39 -9.90 -24.76
CA ASP A 552 -17.50 -10.89 -25.85
C ASP A 552 -16.86 -12.25 -25.51
N ALA A 553 -16.47 -13.05 -26.51
CA ALA A 553 -15.91 -14.39 -26.29
C ALA A 553 -14.43 -14.39 -25.88
N ASP A 554 -13.70 -13.28 -26.09
CA ASP A 554 -12.30 -13.15 -25.66
C ASP A 554 -12.19 -12.78 -24.16
N ASP A 555 -13.28 -12.31 -23.53
CA ASP A 555 -13.38 -11.98 -22.09
C ASP A 555 -13.43 -13.19 -21.13
N GLY A 556 -13.70 -14.40 -21.64
CA GLY A 556 -13.78 -15.58 -20.79
C GLY A 556 -14.72 -16.68 -21.28
N THR A 557 -14.88 -17.72 -20.45
CA THR A 557 -15.72 -18.88 -20.79
C THR A 557 -17.21 -18.54 -20.65
N PRO A 558 -18.03 -18.60 -21.72
CA PRO A 558 -19.43 -18.18 -21.64
C PRO A 558 -20.29 -19.09 -20.74
N VAL A 559 -21.08 -18.47 -19.87
CA VAL A 559 -22.02 -19.12 -18.94
C VAL A 559 -23.37 -18.38 -18.94
N ASN A 560 -24.46 -19.09 -18.62
CA ASN A 560 -25.80 -18.52 -18.53
C ASN A 560 -26.20 -18.32 -17.06
N VAL A 561 -26.23 -17.06 -16.61
CA VAL A 561 -26.59 -16.68 -15.24
C VAL A 561 -28.02 -16.16 -15.24
N ALA A 562 -28.97 -16.96 -14.74
CA ALA A 562 -30.40 -16.63 -14.65
C ALA A 562 -31.10 -16.18 -15.96
N GLY A 563 -30.51 -16.43 -17.14
CA GLY A 563 -30.99 -15.95 -18.44
C GLY A 563 -30.04 -14.94 -19.11
N THR A 564 -29.11 -14.36 -18.36
CA THR A 564 -28.11 -13.40 -18.84
C THR A 564 -26.85 -14.13 -19.34
N LYS A 565 -26.45 -13.85 -20.59
CA LYS A 565 -25.14 -14.28 -21.11
C LYS A 565 -24.04 -13.58 -20.33
N SER A 566 -23.25 -14.37 -19.62
CA SER A 566 -22.21 -13.95 -18.67
C SER A 566 -20.93 -14.75 -18.96
N TYR A 567 -19.82 -14.45 -18.29
CA TYR A 567 -18.52 -15.07 -18.59
C TYR A 567 -17.73 -15.38 -17.33
N PHE A 568 -17.14 -16.57 -17.24
CA PHE A 568 -16.11 -16.85 -16.24
C PHE A 568 -14.76 -16.32 -16.70
N ILE A 569 -14.10 -15.53 -15.85
CA ILE A 569 -12.67 -15.25 -16.00
C ILE A 569 -11.91 -16.51 -15.59
N ALA A 570 -10.97 -16.96 -16.40
CA ALA A 570 -10.00 -17.97 -15.98
C ALA A 570 -8.81 -17.26 -15.35
N ASP A 571 -8.67 -17.35 -14.03
CA ASP A 571 -7.44 -16.91 -13.37
C ASP A 571 -6.32 -17.93 -13.67
N GLU A 572 -5.22 -17.46 -14.31
CA GLU A 572 -4.05 -18.30 -14.62
C GLU A 572 -3.08 -18.44 -13.42
N ALA A 573 -3.36 -17.78 -12.28
CA ALA A 573 -2.50 -17.69 -11.11
C ALA A 573 -3.17 -18.09 -9.78
N GLU A 574 -4.46 -17.79 -9.60
CA GLU A 574 -5.24 -18.20 -8.43
C GLU A 574 -5.95 -19.55 -8.66
N ALA A 575 -5.43 -20.62 -8.05
CA ALA A 575 -6.03 -21.95 -8.15
C ALA A 575 -7.36 -22.08 -7.35
N ASP A 576 -7.58 -21.18 -6.39
CA ASP A 576 -8.56 -21.25 -5.30
C ASP A 576 -9.63 -20.13 -5.37
N SER A 577 -9.86 -19.53 -6.56
CA SER A 577 -10.93 -18.54 -6.79
C SER A 577 -11.71 -18.82 -8.09
N CYS A 578 -12.88 -18.21 -8.27
CA CYS A 578 -13.56 -18.12 -9.58
C CYS A 578 -14.48 -16.91 -9.67
N THR A 579 -14.29 -16.07 -10.70
CA THR A 579 -15.08 -14.85 -10.95
C THR A 579 -16.01 -15.02 -12.14
N VAL A 580 -17.27 -14.59 -12.00
CA VAL A 580 -18.24 -14.47 -13.10
C VAL A 580 -18.61 -13.01 -13.37
N ARG A 581 -18.35 -12.54 -14.59
CA ARG A 581 -18.73 -11.22 -15.11
C ARG A 581 -20.15 -11.29 -15.69
N THR A 582 -21.10 -10.56 -15.10
CA THR A 582 -22.51 -10.57 -15.50
C THR A 582 -22.94 -9.18 -15.97
N PRO A 583 -23.17 -8.96 -17.28
CA PRO A 583 -23.59 -7.65 -17.80
C PRO A 583 -25.00 -7.30 -17.34
N HIS A 584 -25.19 -6.06 -16.87
CA HIS A 584 -26.48 -5.54 -16.44
C HIS A 584 -27.10 -4.61 -17.48
N ARG A 585 -26.35 -3.61 -17.99
CA ARG A 585 -26.83 -2.72 -19.05
C ARG A 585 -25.72 -2.15 -19.93
N THR A 586 -25.95 -2.06 -21.23
CA THR A 586 -25.11 -1.30 -22.17
C THR A 586 -25.71 0.08 -22.44
N TYR A 587 -24.86 1.10 -22.56
CA TYR A 587 -25.20 2.47 -22.92
C TYR A 587 -24.16 3.03 -23.91
N THR A 588 -24.27 4.32 -24.21
CA THR A 588 -23.17 5.12 -24.76
C THR A 588 -22.77 6.10 -23.67
N ASP A 589 -21.49 6.09 -23.32
CA ASP A 589 -20.88 6.92 -22.27
C ASP A 589 -20.68 8.38 -22.71
N SER A 590 -19.97 9.17 -21.89
CA SER A 590 -19.72 10.58 -22.17
C SER A 590 -18.59 10.85 -23.19
N VAL A 591 -17.76 9.86 -23.53
CA VAL A 591 -16.73 10.00 -24.59
C VAL A 591 -17.23 9.53 -25.95
N GLY A 592 -18.27 8.68 -25.96
CA GLY A 592 -19.01 8.26 -27.15
C GLY A 592 -18.90 6.76 -27.44
N ASP A 593 -18.23 6.00 -26.57
CA ASP A 593 -17.97 4.57 -26.74
C ASP A 593 -19.14 3.72 -26.21
N ARG A 594 -19.00 2.39 -26.27
CA ARG A 594 -20.09 1.43 -26.03
C ARG A 594 -19.94 0.70 -24.70
N THR A 595 -19.86 1.47 -23.63
CA THR A 595 -19.71 0.94 -22.26
C THR A 595 -20.90 0.08 -21.81
N THR A 596 -20.58 -1.02 -21.15
CA THR A 596 -21.47 -1.95 -20.44
C THR A 596 -21.18 -1.88 -18.94
N GLU A 597 -22.19 -1.55 -18.15
CA GLU A 597 -22.16 -1.68 -16.70
C GLU A 597 -22.55 -3.12 -16.33
N LEU A 598 -21.73 -3.74 -15.49
CA LEU A 598 -21.80 -5.13 -15.09
C LEU A 598 -21.58 -5.27 -13.57
N PHE A 599 -21.86 -6.46 -13.04
CA PHE A 599 -21.27 -6.85 -11.77
C PHE A 599 -20.32 -8.02 -11.99
N GLN A 600 -19.26 -8.04 -11.20
CA GLN A 600 -18.34 -9.15 -11.03
C GLN A 600 -18.71 -9.83 -9.72
N LEU A 601 -18.79 -11.16 -9.71
CA LEU A 601 -18.96 -11.93 -8.49
C LEU A 601 -17.86 -12.97 -8.41
N THR A 602 -17.03 -12.88 -7.37
CA THR A 602 -15.93 -13.81 -7.12
C THR A 602 -16.28 -14.71 -5.94
N VAL A 603 -15.94 -15.99 -6.04
CA VAL A 603 -16.01 -16.94 -4.92
C VAL A 603 -14.62 -17.50 -4.66
N TYR A 604 -14.12 -17.29 -3.45
CA TYR A 604 -12.82 -17.77 -2.98
C TYR A 604 -12.97 -18.98 -2.05
N GLY A 605 -12.01 -19.92 -2.12
CA GLY A 605 -11.74 -20.89 -1.07
C GLY A 605 -11.10 -22.19 -1.55
N PRO A 606 -10.64 -23.06 -0.62
CA PRO A 606 -9.84 -24.26 -0.90
C PRO A 606 -10.70 -25.42 -1.44
N GLN A 607 -11.40 -25.17 -2.55
CA GLN A 607 -12.23 -26.12 -3.28
C GLN A 607 -11.77 -26.14 -4.74
N PRO A 608 -11.86 -27.27 -5.46
CA PRO A 608 -11.50 -27.31 -6.87
C PRO A 608 -12.25 -26.23 -7.67
N THR A 609 -11.54 -25.48 -8.51
CA THR A 609 -12.02 -24.28 -9.24
C THR A 609 -13.43 -24.45 -9.84
N ARG A 610 -13.74 -25.64 -10.38
CA ARG A 610 -15.08 -25.96 -10.89
C ARG A 610 -16.21 -25.78 -9.86
N GLN A 611 -16.01 -26.22 -8.61
CA GLN A 611 -16.99 -26.07 -7.54
C GLN A 611 -17.17 -24.60 -7.15
N LEU A 612 -16.08 -23.81 -7.16
CA LEU A 612 -16.14 -22.35 -6.96
C LEU A 612 -16.95 -21.69 -8.08
N CYS A 613 -16.72 -22.06 -9.34
CA CYS A 613 -17.48 -21.54 -10.49
C CYS A 613 -18.96 -21.98 -10.50
N ASP A 614 -19.26 -23.22 -10.09
CA ASP A 614 -20.63 -23.71 -9.90
C ASP A 614 -21.34 -22.86 -8.82
N SER A 615 -20.69 -22.58 -7.68
CA SER A 615 -21.20 -21.69 -6.62
C SER A 615 -21.33 -20.22 -7.06
N ALA A 616 -20.33 -19.67 -7.76
CA ALA A 616 -20.34 -18.30 -8.27
C ALA A 616 -21.51 -18.07 -9.25
N THR A 617 -21.84 -19.09 -10.06
CA THR A 617 -23.02 -19.07 -10.94
C THR A 617 -24.32 -19.02 -10.16
N GLU A 618 -24.45 -19.78 -9.06
CA GLU A 618 -25.65 -19.78 -8.23
C GLU A 618 -25.84 -18.45 -7.49
N PHE A 619 -24.77 -17.92 -6.88
CA PHE A 619 -24.77 -16.59 -6.27
C PHE A 619 -25.07 -15.49 -7.30
N ALA A 620 -24.42 -15.48 -8.46
CA ALA A 620 -24.68 -14.46 -9.48
C ALA A 620 -26.13 -14.54 -10.00
N ALA A 621 -26.71 -15.73 -10.05
CA ALA A 621 -28.12 -15.91 -10.38
C ALA A 621 -29.06 -15.35 -9.30
N VAL A 622 -28.67 -15.38 -8.01
CA VAL A 622 -29.37 -14.64 -6.94
C VAL A 622 -29.24 -13.13 -7.16
N VAL A 623 -28.03 -12.65 -7.44
CA VAL A 623 -27.74 -11.21 -7.62
C VAL A 623 -28.52 -10.63 -8.80
N VAL A 624 -28.57 -11.28 -9.97
CA VAL A 624 -29.43 -10.86 -11.11
C VAL A 624 -30.88 -10.71 -10.66
N ARG A 625 -31.43 -11.69 -9.94
CA ARG A 625 -32.81 -11.65 -9.44
C ARG A 625 -33.03 -10.56 -8.38
N ASN A 626 -32.02 -10.20 -7.59
CA ASN A 626 -32.12 -9.17 -6.56
C ASN A 626 -31.90 -7.75 -7.12
N ILE A 627 -31.11 -7.59 -8.18
CA ILE A 627 -31.00 -6.36 -8.97
C ILE A 627 -32.35 -6.07 -9.68
N ALA A 628 -32.92 -7.05 -10.38
CA ALA A 628 -34.18 -6.91 -11.13
C ALA A 628 -35.41 -6.59 -10.24
N LYS A 629 -35.35 -6.89 -8.93
CA LYS A 629 -36.39 -6.49 -7.96
C LYS A 629 -36.30 -5.01 -7.52
N ARG A 630 -35.17 -4.34 -7.79
CA ARG A 630 -34.79 -3.05 -7.17
C ARG A 630 -34.59 -1.94 -8.19
N LEU A 631 -34.01 -2.28 -9.34
CA LEU A 631 -33.94 -1.38 -10.49
C LEU A 631 -35.09 -1.70 -11.45
N PRO A 632 -35.72 -0.69 -12.09
CA PRO A 632 -36.71 -0.94 -13.12
C PRO A 632 -36.08 -1.63 -14.34
N GLU A 633 -36.80 -2.60 -14.91
CA GLU A 633 -36.50 -3.13 -16.24
C GLU A 633 -36.60 -2.01 -17.31
N ARG A 634 -35.97 -2.23 -18.46
CA ARG A 634 -35.86 -1.25 -19.56
C ARG A 634 -37.08 -1.22 -20.48
#